data_AF-A0A8H4L0X8-F1
#
_entry.id   AF-A0A8H4L0X8-F1
#
_cell.length_a   1.000
_cell.length_b   1.000
_cell.length_c   1.000
_cell.angle_alpha   90.00
_cell.angle_beta   90.00
_cell.angle_gamma   90.00
#
_symmetry.space_group_name_H-M   'P 1'
#
loop_
_entity.id
_entity.type
_entity.pdbx_description
1 polymer ?
#
loop_
_entity_poly.entity_id
_entity_poly.type
_entity_poly.pdbx_seq_one_letter_code
_entity_poly.pdbx_strand_id
1 'polypeptide(L)'
;MSPYTIPQELASQLELVENPDTRSFKEIISALNHHVPVTTEKNIWAFWHAGLDAMPGWCQRNVVDWVRICGPSWTVRVLDVVPGSPNHALNFASKDLLPDAFVKGSMNGPYVGPHSMDFLRGALLIQYGGVAMDVGCTLMRSLDRVCWDEIADPKSPIEVAVPIMYAQTIANHFVASSKGNPFIEKWHKLFFLSRSKI
;
A
#
# COMPACT_ATOMS: atom_id res chain seq x y z
N MET A 1 14.17 -14.51 -27.82
CA MET A 1 15.25 -14.53 -26.82
C MET A 1 15.86 -13.14 -26.78
N SER A 2 16.05 -12.59 -25.59
CA SER A 2 16.60 -11.24 -25.40
C SER A 2 18.07 -11.19 -25.86
N PRO A 3 18.52 -10.15 -26.59
CA PRO A 3 19.90 -10.03 -27.06
C PRO A 3 20.90 -9.66 -25.95
N TYR A 4 20.43 -9.47 -24.71
CA TYR A 4 21.27 -9.03 -23.60
C TYR A 4 21.74 -10.23 -22.77
N THR A 5 23.05 -10.47 -22.76
CA THR A 5 23.71 -11.42 -21.85
C THR A 5 24.07 -10.73 -20.55
N ILE A 6 23.92 -11.44 -19.43
CA ILE A 6 24.38 -10.97 -18.11
C ILE A 6 25.90 -10.78 -18.16
N PRO A 7 26.45 -9.62 -17.71
CA PRO A 7 27.89 -9.44 -17.59
C PRO A 7 28.51 -10.51 -16.68
N GLN A 8 29.62 -11.13 -17.11
CA GLN A 8 30.21 -12.29 -16.43
C GLN A 8 30.60 -11.99 -14.97
N GLU A 9 31.03 -10.76 -14.71
CA GLU A 9 31.40 -10.23 -13.39
C GLU A 9 30.20 -10.09 -12.43
N LEU A 10 28.98 -10.02 -12.96
CA LEU A 10 27.74 -9.97 -12.18
C LEU A 10 27.04 -11.32 -12.10
N ALA A 11 27.43 -12.29 -12.93
CA ALA A 11 26.74 -13.58 -13.03
C ALA A 11 26.69 -14.36 -11.71
N SER A 12 27.77 -14.31 -10.91
CA SER A 12 27.81 -14.93 -9.58
C SER A 12 27.06 -14.15 -8.50
N GLN A 13 26.66 -12.90 -8.78
CA GLN A 13 25.94 -12.02 -7.86
C GLN A 13 24.43 -12.01 -8.12
N LEU A 14 23.98 -12.66 -9.20
CA LEU A 14 22.59 -12.73 -9.58
C LEU A 14 22.05 -14.12 -9.27
N GLU A 15 20.95 -14.14 -8.54
CA GLU A 15 20.17 -15.33 -8.29
C GLU A 15 18.88 -15.24 -9.12
N LEU A 16 18.61 -16.25 -9.93
CA LEU A 16 17.31 -16.37 -10.58
C LEU A 16 16.29 -16.75 -9.52
N VAL A 17 15.36 -15.84 -9.24
CA VAL A 17 14.22 -16.12 -8.37
C VAL A 17 13.07 -16.57 -9.27
N GLU A 18 12.72 -17.85 -9.20
CA GLU A 18 11.49 -18.33 -9.83
C GLU A 18 10.29 -17.70 -9.14
N ASN A 19 9.36 -17.14 -9.93
CA ASN A 19 8.10 -16.64 -9.40
C ASN A 19 7.10 -17.79 -9.32
N PRO A 20 6.70 -18.25 -8.13
CA PRO A 20 5.81 -19.39 -7.99
C PRO A 20 4.35 -19.08 -8.39
N ASP A 21 3.98 -17.80 -8.53
CA ASP A 21 2.62 -17.42 -8.92
C ASP A 21 2.41 -17.55 -10.43
N THR A 22 1.71 -18.62 -10.82
CA THR A 22 1.41 -18.96 -12.22
C THR A 22 0.16 -18.28 -12.76
N ARG A 23 -0.58 -17.52 -11.93
CA ARG A 23 -1.80 -16.84 -12.36
C ARG A 23 -1.49 -15.80 -13.44
N SER A 24 -2.39 -15.73 -14.41
CA SER A 24 -2.42 -14.68 -15.42
C SER A 24 -2.71 -13.31 -14.79
N PHE A 25 -2.35 -12.25 -15.52
CA PHE A 25 -2.66 -10.88 -15.11
C PHE A 25 -4.15 -10.69 -14.80
N LYS A 26 -5.04 -11.24 -15.65
CA LYS A 26 -6.50 -11.13 -15.48
C LYS A 26 -6.99 -11.86 -14.23
N GLU A 27 -6.44 -13.03 -13.92
CA GLU A 27 -6.80 -13.78 -12.72
C GLU A 27 -6.39 -13.04 -11.45
N ILE A 28 -5.21 -12.40 -11.42
CA ILE A 28 -4.77 -11.59 -10.28
C ILE A 28 -5.66 -10.36 -10.11
N ILE A 29 -5.92 -9.60 -11.18
CA ILE A 29 -6.83 -8.45 -11.12
C ILE A 29 -8.23 -8.87 -10.64
N SER A 30 -8.76 -9.96 -11.19
CA SER A 30 -10.05 -10.50 -10.76
C SER A 30 -10.04 -10.87 -9.28
N ALA A 31 -8.98 -11.50 -8.77
CA ALA A 31 -8.87 -11.84 -7.35
C ALA A 31 -8.80 -10.60 -6.45
N LEU A 32 -8.08 -9.55 -6.88
CA LEU A 32 -7.96 -8.29 -6.14
C LEU A 32 -9.28 -7.52 -6.02
N ASN A 33 -10.22 -7.71 -6.95
CA ASN A 33 -11.57 -7.12 -6.89
C ASN A 33 -12.51 -7.81 -5.88
N HIS A 34 -12.10 -8.91 -5.23
CA HIS A 34 -12.92 -9.59 -4.23
C HIS A 34 -12.55 -9.14 -2.81
N HIS A 35 -13.55 -9.06 -1.94
CA HIS A 35 -13.31 -8.82 -0.52
C HIS A 35 -12.57 -10.01 0.11
N VAL A 36 -11.51 -9.72 0.85
CA VAL A 36 -10.80 -10.69 1.68
C VAL A 36 -10.78 -10.15 3.12
N PRO A 37 -11.16 -10.93 4.15
CA PRO A 37 -11.05 -10.47 5.54
C PRO A 37 -9.61 -10.10 5.92
N VAL A 38 -9.43 -9.18 6.86
CA VAL A 38 -8.11 -8.83 7.41
C VAL A 38 -7.82 -9.73 8.60
N THR A 39 -6.86 -10.67 8.44
CA THR A 39 -6.53 -11.68 9.47
C THR A 39 -5.10 -11.57 10.00
N THR A 40 -4.23 -10.82 9.33
CA THR A 40 -2.83 -10.59 9.70
C THR A 40 -2.47 -9.12 9.50
N GLU A 41 -1.28 -8.70 9.94
CA GLU A 41 -0.76 -7.34 9.69
C GLU A 41 -0.05 -7.20 8.32
N LYS A 42 0.26 -8.31 7.63
CA LYS A 42 0.89 -8.30 6.29
C LYS A 42 -0.12 -7.92 5.20
N ASN A 43 -0.51 -6.64 5.19
CA ASN A 43 -1.39 -6.06 4.18
C ASN A 43 -0.65 -4.97 3.41
N ILE A 44 -0.86 -4.93 2.10
CA ILE A 44 -0.47 -3.80 1.25
C ILE A 44 -1.74 -3.01 0.94
N TRP A 45 -1.84 -1.80 1.48
CA TRP A 45 -2.95 -0.88 1.30
C TRP A 45 -2.64 0.12 0.20
N ALA A 46 -3.49 0.17 -0.81
CA ALA A 46 -3.46 1.16 -1.87
C ALA A 46 -4.86 1.69 -2.13
N PHE A 47 -4.95 2.82 -2.84
CA PHE A 47 -6.22 3.46 -3.13
C PHE A 47 -6.30 3.95 -4.56
N TRP A 48 -7.45 3.73 -5.18
CA TRP A 48 -7.84 4.38 -6.43
C TRP A 48 -9.33 4.69 -6.41
N HIS A 49 -9.68 5.96 -6.34
CA HIS A 49 -11.06 6.43 -6.17
C HIS A 49 -12.08 5.78 -7.12
N ALA A 50 -11.70 5.51 -8.36
CA ALA A 50 -12.57 4.92 -9.39
C ALA A 50 -12.54 3.38 -9.46
N GLY A 51 -11.85 2.70 -8.54
CA GLY A 51 -11.72 1.24 -8.53
C GLY A 51 -10.52 0.72 -9.35
N LEU A 52 -10.11 -0.52 -9.05
CA LEU A 52 -8.95 -1.17 -9.67
C LEU A 52 -9.03 -1.21 -11.21
N ASP A 53 -10.21 -1.52 -11.76
CA ASP A 53 -10.38 -1.68 -13.21
C ASP A 53 -10.26 -0.34 -13.98
N ALA A 54 -10.58 0.79 -13.34
CA ALA A 54 -10.43 2.12 -13.91
C ALA A 54 -9.03 2.72 -13.73
N MET A 55 -8.13 2.01 -13.04
CA MET A 55 -6.76 2.42 -12.81
C MET A 55 -5.92 2.35 -14.10
N PRO A 56 -5.00 3.31 -14.36
CA PRO A 56 -4.08 3.23 -15.48
C PRO A 56 -3.36 1.89 -15.52
N GLY A 57 -3.26 1.28 -16.70
CA GLY A 57 -2.71 -0.08 -16.84
C GLY A 57 -1.27 -0.24 -16.35
N TRP A 58 -0.49 0.84 -16.27
CA TRP A 58 0.87 0.79 -15.69
C TRP A 58 0.84 0.70 -14.16
N CYS A 59 -0.11 1.33 -13.48
CA CYS A 59 -0.32 1.16 -12.05
C CYS A 59 -0.88 -0.24 -11.74
N GLN A 60 -1.80 -0.75 -12.57
CA GLN A 60 -2.30 -2.13 -12.43
C GLN A 60 -1.16 -3.15 -12.52
N ARG A 61 -0.19 -2.92 -13.42
CA ARG A 61 1.03 -3.74 -13.50
C ARG A 61 1.84 -3.70 -12.21
N ASN A 62 2.07 -2.50 -11.64
CA ASN A 62 2.75 -2.40 -10.34
C ASN A 62 2.03 -3.23 -9.27
N VAL A 63 0.71 -3.09 -9.13
CA VAL A 63 -0.08 -3.84 -8.13
C VAL A 63 0.01 -5.35 -8.34
N VAL A 64 -0.07 -5.81 -9.59
CA VAL A 64 0.10 -7.24 -9.92
C VAL A 64 1.51 -7.73 -9.59
N ASP A 65 2.53 -6.91 -9.85
CA ASP A 65 3.90 -7.23 -9.48
C ASP A 65 4.09 -7.29 -7.96
N TRP A 66 3.40 -6.46 -7.17
CA TRP A 66 3.43 -6.55 -5.71
C TRP A 66 2.91 -7.90 -5.21
N VAL A 67 1.79 -8.38 -5.76
CA VAL A 67 1.21 -9.71 -5.43
C VAL A 67 2.25 -10.80 -5.67
N ARG A 68 2.96 -10.72 -6.79
CA ARG A 68 3.98 -11.70 -7.19
C ARG A 68 5.23 -11.63 -6.32
N ILE A 69 5.76 -10.42 -6.13
CA ILE A 69 7.02 -10.17 -5.42
C ILE A 69 6.88 -10.47 -3.91
N CYS A 70 5.74 -10.15 -3.32
CA CYS A 70 5.50 -10.38 -1.89
C CYS A 70 4.91 -11.78 -1.62
N GLY A 71 4.36 -12.43 -2.65
CA GLY A 71 3.81 -13.77 -2.55
C GLY A 71 2.57 -13.88 -1.66
N PRO A 72 2.11 -15.11 -1.36
CA PRO A 72 0.85 -15.35 -0.66
C PRO A 72 0.88 -14.99 0.84
N SER A 73 2.04 -14.66 1.40
CA SER A 73 2.16 -14.19 2.79
C SER A 73 1.65 -12.76 2.97
N TRP A 74 1.49 -12.00 1.88
CA TRP A 74 0.98 -10.64 1.85
C TRP A 74 -0.38 -10.56 1.15
N THR A 75 -1.30 -9.79 1.74
CA THR A 75 -2.58 -9.49 1.08
C THR A 75 -2.56 -8.09 0.49
N VAL A 76 -2.64 -7.98 -0.84
CA VAL A 76 -2.74 -6.70 -1.54
C VAL A 76 -4.19 -6.24 -1.62
N ARG A 77 -4.44 -4.99 -1.26
CA ARG A 77 -5.78 -4.41 -1.13
C ARG A 77 -5.80 -3.06 -1.82
N VAL A 78 -6.52 -3.00 -2.93
CA VAL A 78 -6.77 -1.74 -3.66
C VAL A 78 -8.16 -1.26 -3.29
N LEU A 79 -8.21 -0.26 -2.42
CA LEU A 79 -9.44 0.35 -1.94
C LEU A 79 -9.96 1.41 -2.92
N ASP A 80 -11.25 1.69 -2.84
CA ASP A 80 -11.91 2.67 -3.71
C ASP A 80 -13.06 3.41 -2.98
N VAL A 81 -13.78 4.27 -3.70
CA VAL A 81 -15.04 4.88 -3.23
C VAL A 81 -16.21 4.57 -4.17
N VAL A 82 -16.11 3.47 -4.94
CA VAL A 82 -17.15 3.06 -5.89
C VAL A 82 -18.34 2.50 -5.11
N PRO A 83 -19.56 3.04 -5.28
CA PRO A 83 -20.72 2.54 -4.56
C PRO A 83 -20.94 1.05 -4.76
N GLY A 84 -21.11 0.32 -3.65
CA GLY A 84 -21.30 -1.14 -3.66
C GLY A 84 -20.04 -1.96 -3.90
N SER A 85 -18.87 -1.33 -4.03
CA SER A 85 -17.60 -2.06 -4.15
C SER A 85 -17.33 -2.89 -2.88
N PRO A 86 -16.93 -4.18 -3.03
CA PRO A 86 -16.46 -4.98 -1.90
C PRO A 86 -15.20 -4.37 -1.25
N ASN A 87 -14.43 -3.60 -2.02
CA ASN A 87 -13.21 -2.91 -1.59
C ASN A 87 -13.43 -1.43 -1.27
N HIS A 88 -14.68 -1.00 -1.13
CA HIS A 88 -14.98 0.37 -0.71
C HIS A 88 -14.23 0.69 0.58
N ALA A 89 -13.54 1.83 0.63
CA ALA A 89 -12.61 2.17 1.70
C ALA A 89 -13.25 2.16 3.10
N LEU A 90 -14.52 2.59 3.20
CA LEU A 90 -15.28 2.58 4.46
C LEU A 90 -15.68 1.18 4.95
N ASN A 91 -15.41 0.11 4.20
CA ASN A 91 -15.52 -1.27 4.69
C ASN A 91 -14.32 -1.66 5.58
N PHE A 92 -13.23 -0.87 5.55
CA PHE A 92 -11.99 -1.13 6.28
C PHE A 92 -11.62 0.04 7.19
N ALA A 93 -11.70 1.28 6.71
CA ALA A 93 -11.34 2.45 7.49
C ALA A 93 -12.52 2.90 8.37
N SER A 94 -12.32 2.97 9.69
CA SER A 94 -13.32 3.53 10.61
C SER A 94 -13.62 4.98 10.24
N LYS A 95 -14.91 5.34 10.20
CA LYS A 95 -15.37 6.70 9.92
C LYS A 95 -14.85 7.71 10.93
N ASP A 96 -14.63 7.31 12.18
CA ASP A 96 -14.14 8.18 13.26
C ASP A 96 -12.66 8.58 13.06
N LEU A 97 -11.94 7.87 12.19
CA LEU A 97 -10.56 8.18 11.82
C LEU A 97 -10.48 8.98 10.52
N LEU A 98 -11.60 9.38 9.91
CA LEU A 98 -11.63 10.04 8.61
C LEU A 98 -12.40 11.35 8.68
N PRO A 99 -12.03 12.36 7.88
CA PRO A 99 -12.77 13.61 7.85
C PRO A 99 -14.17 13.40 7.25
N ASP A 100 -15.13 14.18 7.74
CA ASP A 100 -16.52 14.21 7.22
C ASP A 100 -16.57 14.34 5.70
N ALA A 101 -15.66 15.11 5.11
CA ALA A 101 -15.59 15.31 3.67
C ALA A 101 -15.31 14.00 2.90
N PHE A 102 -14.46 13.12 3.45
CA PHE A 102 -14.22 11.80 2.87
C PHE A 102 -15.43 10.89 3.10
N VAL A 103 -15.93 10.84 4.34
CA VAL A 103 -17.04 9.94 4.73
C VAL A 103 -18.32 10.25 3.95
N LYS A 104 -18.62 11.52 3.70
CA LYS A 104 -19.78 11.99 2.95
C LYS A 104 -19.55 12.06 1.44
N GLY A 105 -18.34 11.74 0.96
CA GLY A 105 -17.99 11.81 -0.47
C GLY A 105 -18.04 13.23 -1.05
N SER A 106 -17.77 14.25 -0.23
CA SER A 106 -17.85 15.66 -0.64
C SER A 106 -16.49 16.28 -1.01
N MET A 107 -15.41 15.48 -1.02
CA MET A 107 -14.11 15.92 -1.52
C MET A 107 -14.18 16.24 -3.02
N ASN A 108 -13.56 17.34 -3.44
CA ASN A 108 -13.55 17.79 -4.84
C ASN A 108 -12.15 18.26 -5.29
N GLY A 109 -12.01 18.54 -6.59
CA GLY A 109 -10.77 19.01 -7.20
C GLY A 109 -9.91 17.91 -7.83
N PRO A 110 -8.82 18.28 -8.53
CA PRO A 110 -8.05 17.35 -9.36
C PRO A 110 -7.23 16.33 -8.55
N TYR A 111 -7.03 16.57 -7.25
CA TYR A 111 -6.17 15.77 -6.38
C TYR A 111 -6.96 14.99 -5.32
N VAL A 112 -8.27 14.77 -5.52
CA VAL A 112 -9.09 13.99 -4.58
C VAL A 112 -8.52 12.60 -4.33
N GLY A 113 -8.05 11.91 -5.38
CA GLY A 113 -7.47 10.58 -5.27
C GLY A 113 -6.27 10.53 -4.32
N PRO A 114 -5.18 11.27 -4.59
CA PRO A 114 -4.01 11.32 -3.71
C PRO A 114 -4.35 11.77 -2.29
N HIS A 115 -5.12 12.85 -2.12
CA HIS A 115 -5.49 13.34 -0.78
C HIS A 115 -6.36 12.36 0.01
N SER A 116 -7.20 11.58 -0.68
CA SER A 116 -7.97 10.51 -0.05
C SER A 116 -7.05 9.45 0.55
N MET A 117 -6.00 9.06 -0.17
CA MET A 117 -5.00 8.11 0.34
C MET A 117 -4.25 8.66 1.56
N ASP A 118 -4.00 9.97 1.62
CA ASP A 118 -3.38 10.60 2.79
C ASP A 118 -4.21 10.42 4.07
N PHE A 119 -5.54 10.49 3.99
CA PHE A 119 -6.42 10.21 5.14
C PHE A 119 -6.49 8.71 5.45
N LEU A 120 -6.60 7.87 4.42
CA LEU A 120 -6.75 6.42 4.60
C LEU A 120 -5.51 5.77 5.19
N ARG A 121 -4.32 6.23 4.80
CA ARG A 121 -3.04 5.67 5.23
C ARG A 121 -2.92 5.53 6.74
N GLY A 122 -3.11 6.62 7.46
CA GLY A 122 -3.06 6.60 8.93
C GLY A 122 -4.15 5.71 9.51
N ALA A 123 -5.39 5.85 9.04
CA ALA A 123 -6.53 5.06 9.53
C ALA A 123 -6.36 3.54 9.35
N LEU A 124 -5.78 3.10 8.22
CA LEU A 124 -5.56 1.69 7.92
C LEU A 124 -4.41 1.12 8.74
N LEU A 125 -3.29 1.85 8.83
CA LEU A 125 -2.12 1.43 9.60
C LEU A 125 -2.41 1.36 11.11
N ILE A 126 -3.19 2.31 11.65
CA ILE A 126 -3.63 2.26 13.06
C ILE A 126 -4.47 0.99 13.33
N GLN A 127 -5.42 0.66 12.44
CA GLN A 127 -6.35 -0.45 12.67
C GLN A 127 -5.76 -1.83 12.36
N TYR A 128 -4.84 -1.92 11.40
CA TYR A 128 -4.42 -3.20 10.82
C TYR A 128 -2.90 -3.35 10.61
N GLY A 129 -2.12 -2.28 10.75
CA GLY A 129 -0.70 -2.30 10.37
C GLY A 129 -0.50 -2.57 8.87
N GLY A 130 0.71 -2.98 8.52
CA GLY A 130 1.10 -3.32 7.16
C GLY A 130 1.81 -2.19 6.46
N VAL A 131 1.62 -2.09 5.15
CA VAL A 131 2.26 -1.09 4.30
C VAL A 131 1.21 -0.35 3.50
N ALA A 132 1.16 0.97 3.63
CA ALA A 132 0.33 1.85 2.84
C ALA A 132 1.17 2.53 1.76
N MET A 133 0.93 2.20 0.49
CA MET A 133 1.71 2.68 -0.65
C MET A 133 0.85 3.15 -1.82
N ASP A 134 1.36 4.12 -2.56
CA ASP A 134 0.70 4.63 -3.76
C ASP A 134 0.81 3.60 -4.89
N VAL A 135 -0.22 3.50 -5.73
CA VAL A 135 -0.26 2.57 -6.89
C VAL A 135 0.84 2.84 -7.93
N GLY A 136 1.47 4.01 -7.85
CA GLY A 136 2.63 4.37 -8.66
C GLY A 136 3.95 3.75 -8.21
N CYS A 137 4.01 3.14 -7.01
CA CYS A 137 5.24 2.56 -6.48
C CYS A 137 5.63 1.26 -7.22
N THR A 138 6.84 1.22 -7.76
CA THR A 138 7.42 -0.03 -8.28
C THR A 138 8.21 -0.72 -7.17
N LEU A 139 7.89 -1.99 -6.89
CA LEU A 139 8.67 -2.81 -5.97
C LEU A 139 9.77 -3.55 -6.70
N MET A 140 10.98 -3.49 -6.16
CA MET A 140 12.14 -4.23 -6.67
C MET A 140 12.44 -5.49 -5.83
N ARG A 141 11.92 -5.55 -4.59
CA ARG A 141 12.12 -6.62 -3.60
C ARG A 141 10.87 -6.80 -2.76
N SER A 142 10.74 -7.94 -2.09
CA SER A 142 9.66 -8.21 -1.14
C SER A 142 9.68 -7.22 0.01
N LEU A 143 8.50 -6.90 0.54
CA LEU A 143 8.36 -5.98 1.67
C LEU A 143 8.99 -6.51 2.96
N ASP A 144 9.01 -7.84 3.13
CA ASP A 144 9.77 -8.56 4.16
C ASP A 144 11.21 -8.06 4.20
N ARG A 145 11.91 -8.11 3.05
CA ARG A 145 13.30 -7.64 2.93
C ARG A 145 13.44 -6.12 2.99
N VAL A 146 12.46 -5.37 2.49
CA VAL A 146 12.55 -3.90 2.45
C VAL A 146 12.47 -3.30 3.87
N CYS A 147 11.56 -3.81 4.71
CA CYS A 147 11.38 -3.26 6.06
C CYS A 147 10.60 -4.15 7.03
N TRP A 148 9.78 -5.08 6.53
CA TRP A 148 8.80 -5.73 7.39
C TRP A 148 9.40 -6.75 8.35
N ASP A 149 10.49 -7.43 7.97
CA ASP A 149 11.17 -8.36 8.88
C ASP A 149 11.71 -7.63 10.12
N GLU A 150 12.17 -6.39 9.97
CA GLU A 150 12.57 -5.54 11.09
C GLU A 150 11.36 -5.07 11.90
N ILE A 151 10.31 -4.57 11.25
CA ILE A 151 9.09 -4.09 11.93
C ILE A 151 8.38 -5.20 12.73
N ALA A 152 8.42 -6.43 12.21
CA ALA A 152 7.76 -7.57 12.84
C ALA A 152 8.61 -8.26 13.92
N ASP A 153 9.91 -7.99 14.00
CA ASP A 153 10.77 -8.57 15.03
C ASP A 153 10.56 -7.82 16.36
N PRO A 154 10.02 -8.47 17.41
CA PRO A 154 9.83 -7.83 18.72
C PRO A 154 11.15 -7.40 19.40
N LYS A 155 12.31 -7.82 18.87
CA LYS A 155 13.63 -7.39 19.34
C LYS A 155 14.18 -6.20 18.56
N SER A 156 13.63 -5.90 17.39
CA SER A 156 14.05 -4.73 16.61
C SER A 156 13.46 -3.45 17.24
N PRO A 157 14.24 -2.37 17.34
CA PRO A 157 13.71 -1.08 17.76
C PRO A 157 12.98 -0.34 16.62
N ILE A 158 12.94 -0.91 15.41
CA ILE A 158 12.34 -0.29 14.24
C ILE A 158 10.87 -0.65 14.18
N GLU A 159 9.98 0.34 14.33
CA GLU A 159 8.52 0.09 14.29
C GLU A 159 7.83 0.74 13.09
N VAL A 160 8.53 1.62 12.38
CA VAL A 160 8.02 2.40 11.24
C VAL A 160 9.10 2.50 10.17
N ALA A 161 8.72 2.30 8.91
CA ALA A 161 9.59 2.54 7.77
C ALA A 161 8.94 3.47 6.75
N VAL A 162 9.70 4.49 6.32
CA VAL A 162 9.28 5.51 5.37
C VAL A 162 10.46 5.93 4.49
N PRO A 163 10.25 6.27 3.20
CA PRO A 163 11.30 6.85 2.37
C PRO A 163 11.68 8.24 2.87
N ILE A 164 12.98 8.52 2.85
CA ILE A 164 13.51 9.88 3.04
C ILE A 164 13.74 10.50 1.67
N MET A 165 12.99 11.56 1.37
CA MET A 165 13.11 12.34 0.16
C MET A 165 14.00 13.57 0.41
N TYR A 166 14.94 13.80 -0.50
CA TYR A 166 15.92 14.89 -0.47
C TYR A 166 16.73 14.96 0.84
N ALA A 167 16.93 13.82 1.51
CA ALA A 167 17.62 13.71 2.81
C ALA A 167 17.01 14.55 3.95
N GLN A 168 15.79 15.07 3.78
CA GLN A 168 15.21 16.06 4.71
C GLN A 168 13.77 15.76 5.10
N THR A 169 12.99 15.14 4.20
CA THR A 169 11.55 15.00 4.39
C THR A 169 11.13 13.56 4.24
N ILE A 170 10.16 13.15 5.07
CA ILE A 170 9.50 11.87 4.91
C ILE A 170 8.55 11.99 3.72
N ALA A 171 8.67 11.07 2.76
CA ALA A 171 7.69 10.95 1.70
C ALA A 171 6.61 9.94 2.10
N ASN A 172 5.35 10.36 2.02
CA ASN A 172 4.23 9.56 2.49
C ASN A 172 3.69 8.57 1.45
N HIS A 173 4.22 8.54 0.22
CA HIS A 173 3.82 7.58 -0.81
C HIS A 173 4.13 6.11 -0.45
N PHE A 174 4.90 5.87 0.61
CA PHE A 174 5.13 4.58 1.24
C PHE A 174 5.26 4.78 2.75
N VAL A 175 4.43 4.10 3.53
CA VAL A 175 4.56 4.06 5.00
C VAL A 175 4.25 2.64 5.48
N ALA A 176 5.17 2.06 6.23
CA ALA A 176 4.99 0.76 6.87
C ALA A 176 5.01 0.91 8.38
N SER A 177 4.13 0.21 9.09
CA SER A 177 4.16 0.13 10.54
C SER A 177 3.45 -1.12 11.07
N SER A 178 3.77 -1.48 12.30
CA SER A 178 2.90 -2.36 13.09
C SER A 178 1.55 -1.70 13.38
N LYS A 179 0.55 -2.52 13.68
CA LYS A 179 -0.79 -2.06 14.09
C LYS A 179 -0.72 -1.23 15.37
N GLY A 180 -1.48 -0.13 15.42
CA GLY A 180 -1.59 0.72 16.61
C GLY A 180 -0.32 1.46 16.96
N ASN A 181 0.60 1.65 16.01
CA ASN A 181 1.86 2.31 16.29
C ASN A 181 1.65 3.77 16.77
N PRO A 182 2.21 4.18 17.94
CA PRO A 182 1.97 5.51 18.52
C PRO A 182 2.45 6.69 17.66
N PHE A 183 3.49 6.48 16.83
CA PHE A 183 3.94 7.53 15.91
C PHE A 183 2.90 7.76 14.81
N ILE A 184 2.35 6.69 14.23
CA ILE A 184 1.31 6.77 13.20
C ILE A 184 0.02 7.39 13.76
N GLU A 185 -0.38 7.03 14.99
CA GLU A 185 -1.53 7.65 15.65
C GLU A 185 -1.37 9.17 15.81
N LYS A 186 -0.21 9.61 16.28
CA LYS A 186 0.09 11.04 16.46
C LYS A 186 0.17 11.77 15.13
N TRP A 187 0.82 11.18 14.12
CA TRP A 187 0.89 11.75 12.78
C TRP A 187 -0.52 11.89 12.19
N HIS A 188 -1.33 10.84 12.24
CA HIS A 188 -2.70 10.85 11.75
C HIS A 188 -3.54 11.91 12.47
N LYS A 189 -3.44 11.99 13.79
CA LYS A 189 -4.15 13.01 14.60
C LYS A 189 -3.74 14.43 14.22
N LEU A 190 -2.45 14.70 13.99
CA LEU A 190 -1.98 16.01 13.54
C LEU A 190 -2.53 16.35 12.15
N PHE A 191 -2.52 15.40 11.23
CA PHE A 191 -3.05 15.59 9.89
C PHE A 191 -4.57 15.85 9.92
N PHE A 192 -5.29 15.09 10.74
CA PHE A 192 -6.73 15.24 10.96
C PHE A 192 -7.07 16.61 11.58
N LEU A 193 -6.41 16.99 12.68
CA LEU A 193 -6.67 18.24 13.41
C LEU A 193 -6.25 19.50 12.64
N SER A 194 -5.15 19.45 11.87
CA SER A 194 -4.66 20.60 11.11
C SER A 194 -5.58 20.99 9.95
N ARG A 195 -6.43 20.06 9.49
CA ARG A 195 -7.37 20.28 8.37
C ARG A 195 -8.81 20.54 8.83
N SER A 196 -9.13 20.43 10.14
CA SER A 196 -10.47 20.74 10.68
C SER A 196 -10.74 22.24 10.86
N LYS A 197 -9.78 23.11 10.52
CA LYS A 197 -9.84 24.57 10.67
C LYS A 197 -9.75 25.35 9.35
N ILE A 198 -9.91 24.68 8.21
CA ILE A 198 -9.97 25.32 6.88
C ILE A 198 -11.39 25.17 6.35
#